data_AF-A0A1I1IJK2-F1
#
_entry.id   AF-A0A1I1IJK2-F1
#
_cell.length_a   1.000
_cell.length_b   1.000
_cell.length_c   1.000
_cell.angle_alpha   90.00
_cell.angle_beta   90.00
_cell.angle_gamma   90.00
#
_symmetry.space_group_name_H-M   'P 1'
#
loop_
_entity.id
_entity.type
_entity.pdbx_description
1 polymer ?
#
loop_
_entity_poly.entity_id
_entity_poly.type
_entity_poly.pdbx_seq_one_letter_code
_entity_poly.pdbx_strand_id
1 'polypeptide(L)'
;MASDDVPSTPALDRRSFLKATGTGGTLAVAATAGCTDLRAADRDDVVLSPPEGYDEDVAAELPHPTYGDEVPEVTIPAPLADREVTTTDFVGERHSLYTFLFTRCSSACPGLMANLVHVQADSLEEGYADDVTLCPVTFDPEHDTPEVLAAYEEDHGVDDDAGNWYTLRPETPAAATDVVDDTFGVTFAETDDADGMAFMHTNLVLVVNEGGHVERAYTGDVPTPADVVDDVRTLLEEW
;
A
#
# COMPACT_ATOMS: atom_id res chain seq x y z
N MET A 1 -55.38 -22.08 53.35
CA MET A 1 -55.02 -21.14 52.28
C MET A 1 -53.55 -21.41 51.98
N ALA A 2 -53.28 -22.52 51.28
CA ALA A 2 -53.19 -22.56 49.83
C ALA A 2 -52.05 -21.65 49.34
N SER A 3 -50.83 -22.09 49.65
CA SER A 3 -49.66 -21.88 48.82
C SER A 3 -49.83 -22.76 47.58
N ASP A 4 -49.58 -22.23 46.40
CA ASP A 4 -49.12 -23.04 45.27
C ASP A 4 -48.29 -22.14 44.35
N ASP A 5 -46.99 -22.25 44.56
CA ASP A 5 -45.90 -21.96 43.64
C ASP A 5 -46.02 -22.95 42.46
N VAL A 6 -45.88 -22.44 41.24
CA VAL A 6 -45.97 -23.23 40.01
C VAL A 6 -44.63 -23.92 39.76
N PRO A 7 -44.64 -25.23 39.44
CA PRO A 7 -43.77 -25.66 38.34
C PRO A 7 -44.47 -26.63 37.41
N SER A 8 -44.40 -26.37 36.09
CA SER A 8 -44.87 -27.29 35.05
C SER A 8 -43.71 -27.64 34.12
N THR A 9 -42.99 -28.65 34.60
CA THR A 9 -42.60 -29.93 33.97
C THR A 9 -41.72 -29.96 32.70
N PRO A 10 -40.65 -30.79 32.72
CA PRO A 10 -39.71 -31.03 31.63
C PRO A 10 -40.15 -32.23 30.77
N ALA A 11 -39.43 -32.51 29.69
CA ALA A 11 -39.41 -33.86 29.12
C ALA A 11 -38.13 -34.12 28.34
N LEU A 12 -37.18 -34.81 28.94
CA LEU A 12 -36.37 -35.80 28.25
C LEU A 12 -35.94 -36.84 29.28
N ASP A 13 -36.41 -38.09 29.14
CA ASP A 13 -35.60 -39.20 29.60
C ASP A 13 -35.80 -40.54 28.90
N ARG A 14 -34.63 -41.11 28.56
CA ARG A 14 -34.19 -42.52 28.63
C ARG A 14 -35.13 -43.61 28.11
N ARG A 15 -34.71 -44.23 27.01
CA ARG A 15 -34.22 -45.64 26.96
C ARG A 15 -34.07 -46.10 25.50
N SER A 16 -32.84 -46.29 25.04
CA SER A 16 -32.46 -47.51 24.31
C SER A 16 -30.94 -47.65 24.30
N PHE A 17 -30.54 -48.88 24.59
CA PHE A 17 -29.30 -49.26 25.22
C PHE A 17 -28.37 -49.90 24.19
N LEU A 18 -27.07 -49.69 24.40
CA LEU A 18 -25.90 -50.21 23.70
C LEU A 18 -25.99 -51.68 23.23
N LYS A 19 -25.40 -51.94 22.04
CA LYS A 19 -24.59 -53.13 21.73
C LYS A 19 -23.80 -52.93 20.43
N ALA A 20 -22.48 -52.76 20.55
CA ALA A 20 -21.50 -53.44 19.68
C ALA A 20 -20.08 -53.16 20.21
N THR A 21 -19.47 -54.21 20.76
CA THR A 21 -18.07 -54.28 21.15
C THR A 21 -17.21 -54.39 19.90
N GLY A 22 -16.19 -53.54 19.76
CA GLY A 22 -15.20 -53.61 18.69
C GLY A 22 -13.84 -53.17 19.21
N THR A 23 -13.01 -54.14 19.56
CA THR A 23 -11.62 -54.01 20.01
C THR A 23 -10.73 -53.53 18.86
N GLY A 24 -9.91 -52.50 19.08
CA GLY A 24 -8.69 -52.29 18.28
C GLY A 24 -8.34 -50.84 17.96
N GLY A 25 -7.18 -50.39 18.43
CA GLY A 25 -6.45 -49.27 17.84
C GLY A 25 -6.35 -48.03 18.73
N THR A 26 -5.26 -47.92 19.47
CA THR A 26 -4.73 -46.65 19.96
C THR A 26 -4.32 -45.78 18.76
N LEU A 27 -5.00 -44.66 18.57
CA LEU A 27 -4.41 -43.45 17.97
C LEU A 27 -4.85 -42.28 18.83
N ALA A 28 -3.90 -41.72 19.57
CA ALA A 28 -4.02 -40.40 20.13
C ALA A 28 -4.11 -39.43 18.95
N VAL A 29 -5.31 -38.94 18.65
CA VAL A 29 -5.46 -37.75 17.82
C VAL A 29 -5.07 -36.59 18.72
N ALA A 30 -3.81 -36.15 18.59
CA ALA A 30 -3.44 -34.83 19.06
C ALA A 30 -4.38 -33.85 18.35
N ALA A 31 -5.24 -33.18 19.11
CA ALA A 31 -5.90 -31.99 18.63
C ALA A 31 -4.80 -30.94 18.46
N THR A 32 -4.15 -30.93 17.29
CA THR A 32 -3.48 -29.73 16.83
C THR A 32 -4.58 -28.69 16.77
N ALA A 33 -4.55 -27.76 17.72
CA ALA A 33 -5.33 -26.55 17.66
C ALA A 33 -5.19 -26.03 16.23
N GLY A 34 -6.28 -26.04 15.48
CA GLY A 34 -6.34 -25.31 14.22
C GLY A 34 -6.12 -23.86 14.61
N CYS A 35 -4.88 -23.39 14.45
CA CYS A 35 -4.70 -22.03 13.99
C CYS A 35 -5.45 -22.01 12.67
N THR A 36 -6.71 -21.58 12.73
CA THR A 36 -7.38 -21.03 11.58
C THR A 36 -6.59 -19.76 11.30
N ASP A 37 -5.42 -19.91 10.70
CA ASP A 37 -4.91 -18.91 9.79
C ASP A 37 -6.06 -18.71 8.82
N LEU A 38 -6.76 -17.60 9.02
CA LEU A 38 -7.44 -16.91 7.95
C LEU A 38 -6.37 -16.84 6.87
N ARG A 39 -6.42 -17.77 5.92
CA ARG A 39 -5.75 -17.59 4.65
C ARG A 39 -6.34 -16.30 4.14
N ALA A 40 -5.61 -15.20 4.35
CA ALA A 40 -5.45 -14.18 3.32
C ALA A 40 -5.68 -14.89 2.00
N ALA A 41 -6.75 -14.53 1.30
CA ALA A 41 -7.07 -15.18 0.03
C ALA A 41 -5.77 -15.23 -0.78
N ASP A 42 -5.29 -16.44 -1.10
CA ASP A 42 -4.19 -16.66 -2.04
C ASP A 42 -4.61 -15.91 -3.31
N ARG A 43 -4.07 -14.71 -3.48
CA ARG A 43 -4.26 -13.88 -4.66
C ARG A 43 -3.07 -14.17 -5.53
N ASP A 44 -3.32 -14.78 -6.69
CA ASP A 44 -2.27 -15.13 -7.65
C ASP A 44 -1.66 -13.87 -8.33
N ASP A 45 -2.22 -12.69 -8.06
CA ASP A 45 -1.87 -11.38 -8.60
C ASP A 45 -0.93 -10.54 -7.72
N VAL A 46 -0.57 -11.02 -6.52
CA VAL A 46 0.33 -10.35 -5.57
C VAL A 46 1.29 -11.34 -4.89
N VAL A 47 2.50 -10.89 -4.60
CA VAL A 47 3.59 -11.69 -4.01
C VAL A 47 3.72 -11.45 -2.51
N LEU A 48 3.63 -10.19 -2.07
CA LEU A 48 3.78 -9.89 -0.65
C LEU A 48 2.56 -10.38 0.10
N SER A 49 2.76 -10.95 1.30
CA SER A 49 1.63 -11.27 2.18
C SER A 49 0.87 -9.98 2.53
N PRO A 50 -0.46 -10.03 2.76
CA PRO A 50 -1.21 -8.83 3.11
C PRO A 50 -0.63 -8.11 4.34
N PRO A 51 -0.83 -6.78 4.44
CA PRO A 51 -0.32 -6.01 5.56
C PRO A 51 -0.85 -6.53 6.91
N GLU A 52 -0.10 -6.30 7.99
CA GLU A 52 -0.51 -6.72 9.32
C GLU A 52 -1.88 -6.13 9.68
N GLY A 53 -2.80 -6.99 10.12
CA GLY A 53 -4.16 -6.57 10.45
C GLY A 53 -5.06 -6.32 9.25
N TYR A 54 -4.66 -6.74 8.04
CA TYR A 54 -5.51 -6.71 6.85
C TYR A 54 -6.82 -7.49 7.09
N ASP A 55 -7.92 -6.81 6.79
CA ASP A 55 -9.27 -7.35 6.78
C ASP A 55 -9.94 -6.83 5.50
N GLU A 56 -10.50 -7.73 4.69
CA GLU A 56 -11.04 -7.40 3.37
C GLU A 56 -12.26 -6.48 3.45
N ASP A 57 -13.11 -6.66 4.48
CA ASP A 57 -14.28 -5.81 4.69
C ASP A 57 -13.84 -4.39 5.11
N VAL A 58 -12.79 -4.28 5.93
CA VAL A 58 -12.19 -2.98 6.30
C VAL A 58 -11.49 -2.32 5.11
N ALA A 59 -10.74 -3.11 4.32
CA ALA A 59 -10.01 -2.61 3.16
C ALA A 59 -10.93 -1.96 2.11
N ALA A 60 -12.14 -2.51 1.93
CA ALA A 60 -13.15 -1.97 1.03
C ALA A 60 -13.72 -0.60 1.46
N GLU A 61 -13.48 -0.17 2.70
CA GLU A 61 -13.89 1.14 3.23
C GLU A 61 -12.73 2.16 3.28
N LEU A 62 -11.51 1.75 2.92
CA LEU A 62 -10.34 2.63 2.90
C LEU A 62 -10.28 3.46 1.60
N PRO A 63 -9.56 4.60 1.62
CA PRO A 63 -9.15 5.26 0.39
C PRO A 63 -8.32 4.29 -0.46
N HIS A 64 -8.71 4.17 -1.73
CA HIS A 64 -8.06 3.32 -2.72
C HIS A 64 -7.00 4.12 -3.50
N PRO A 65 -5.98 3.46 -4.07
CA PRO A 65 -5.81 2.01 -4.15
C PRO A 65 -5.18 1.40 -2.87
N THR A 66 -5.56 0.16 -2.56
CA THR A 66 -5.04 -0.65 -1.44
C THR A 66 -4.53 -2.01 -1.92
N TYR A 67 -4.04 -2.84 -1.01
CA TYR A 67 -3.46 -4.15 -1.29
C TYR A 67 -4.35 -5.01 -2.22
N GLY A 68 -3.78 -5.46 -3.34
CA GLY A 68 -4.41 -6.30 -4.36
C GLY A 68 -5.24 -5.54 -5.39
N ASP A 69 -5.39 -4.22 -5.29
CA ASP A 69 -6.03 -3.43 -6.34
C ASP A 69 -5.10 -3.25 -7.55
N GLU A 70 -5.68 -3.02 -8.72
CA GLU A 70 -4.94 -2.55 -9.88
C GLU A 70 -4.55 -1.08 -9.69
N VAL A 71 -3.36 -0.69 -10.16
CA VAL A 71 -2.96 0.72 -10.22
C VAL A 71 -3.95 1.49 -11.10
N PRO A 72 -4.50 2.64 -10.64
CA PRO A 72 -5.44 3.40 -11.44
C PRO A 72 -4.74 3.99 -12.68
N GLU A 73 -5.40 3.94 -13.83
CA GLU A 73 -4.89 4.56 -15.06
C GLU A 73 -5.08 6.08 -15.01
N VAL A 74 -3.97 6.82 -14.95
CA VAL A 74 -3.98 8.28 -15.02
C VAL A 74 -2.72 8.78 -15.71
N THR A 75 -2.86 9.77 -16.58
CA THR A 75 -1.75 10.41 -17.29
C THR A 75 -1.38 11.72 -16.60
N ILE A 76 -0.12 11.86 -16.21
CA ILE A 76 0.41 13.02 -15.51
C ILE A 76 1.67 13.53 -16.24
N PRO A 77 1.85 14.85 -16.44
CA PRO A 77 3.08 15.39 -16.99
C PRO A 77 4.29 15.09 -16.10
N ALA A 78 5.40 14.67 -16.71
CA ALA A 78 6.71 14.53 -16.10
C ALA A 78 7.67 15.59 -16.69
N PRO A 79 7.63 16.85 -16.21
CA PRO A 79 8.27 17.97 -16.89
C PRO A 79 9.79 17.86 -16.97
N LEU A 80 10.43 17.12 -16.06
CA LEU A 80 11.88 16.93 -16.04
C LEU A 80 12.36 15.88 -17.05
N ALA A 81 11.47 14.96 -17.42
CA ALA A 81 11.68 13.97 -18.47
C ALA A 81 11.14 14.43 -19.85
N ASP A 82 10.57 15.65 -19.94
CA ASP A 82 9.93 16.21 -21.14
C ASP A 82 8.92 15.25 -21.80
N ARG A 83 8.12 14.57 -20.99
CA ARG A 83 7.07 13.63 -21.45
C ARG A 83 5.86 13.61 -20.52
N GLU A 84 4.81 12.95 -20.98
CA GLU A 84 3.71 12.49 -20.12
C GLU A 84 3.97 11.05 -19.68
N VAL A 85 3.54 10.70 -18.47
CA VAL A 85 3.60 9.35 -17.92
C VAL A 85 2.17 8.92 -17.61
N THR A 86 1.75 7.80 -18.19
CA THR A 86 0.56 7.10 -17.72
C THR A 86 1.01 6.05 -16.72
N THR A 87 0.35 5.94 -15.57
CA THR A 87 0.69 4.95 -14.53
C THR A 87 0.75 3.51 -15.05
N THR A 88 -0.04 3.19 -16.08
CA THR A 88 -0.07 1.88 -16.75
C THR A 88 1.03 1.69 -17.80
N ASP A 89 1.84 2.72 -18.12
CA ASP A 89 2.96 2.63 -19.07
C ASP A 89 4.03 1.62 -18.61
N PHE A 90 4.11 1.35 -17.30
CA PHE A 90 5.11 0.45 -16.70
C PHE A 90 4.60 -0.98 -16.46
N VAL A 91 3.30 -1.23 -16.68
CA VAL A 91 2.70 -2.55 -16.47
C VAL A 91 3.23 -3.54 -17.52
N GLY A 92 3.78 -4.65 -17.06
CA GLY A 92 4.48 -5.64 -17.87
C GLY A 92 5.92 -5.26 -18.21
N GLU A 93 6.46 -4.19 -17.61
CA GLU A 93 7.83 -3.74 -17.83
C GLU A 93 8.61 -3.53 -16.52
N ARG A 94 8.00 -2.91 -15.49
CA ARG A 94 8.70 -2.51 -14.26
C ARG A 94 7.79 -2.54 -13.02
N HIS A 95 8.35 -2.85 -11.86
CA HIS A 95 7.73 -2.51 -10.57
C HIS A 95 7.70 -1.00 -10.40
N SER A 96 6.61 -0.43 -9.91
CA SER A 96 6.44 1.02 -9.81
C SER A 96 6.18 1.47 -8.38
N LEU A 97 6.84 2.54 -7.96
CA LEU A 97 6.60 3.18 -6.66
C LEU A 97 6.06 4.59 -6.87
N TYR A 98 4.99 4.91 -6.16
CA TYR A 98 4.37 6.24 -6.15
C TYR A 98 4.38 6.82 -4.75
N THR A 99 4.68 8.11 -4.64
CA THR A 99 4.48 8.86 -3.40
C THR A 99 4.02 10.28 -3.70
N PHE A 100 3.38 10.93 -2.74
CA PHE A 100 2.69 12.22 -2.93
C PHE A 100 3.28 13.25 -1.97
N LEU A 101 3.77 14.36 -2.53
CA LEU A 101 4.53 15.36 -1.77
C LEU A 101 4.30 16.78 -2.29
N PHE A 102 4.88 17.76 -1.61
CA PHE A 102 5.08 19.11 -2.11
C PHE A 102 6.39 19.66 -1.57
N THR A 103 7.13 20.44 -2.35
CA THR A 103 8.53 20.76 -2.00
C THR A 103 8.69 21.67 -0.79
N ARG A 104 7.65 22.43 -0.42
CA ARG A 104 7.66 23.32 0.76
C ARG A 104 7.53 22.59 2.09
N CYS A 105 7.18 21.31 2.06
CA CYS A 105 6.95 20.47 3.22
C CYS A 105 8.25 20.15 3.96
N SER A 106 8.41 20.63 5.20
CA SER A 106 9.61 20.38 6.01
C SER A 106 9.44 19.27 7.07
N SER A 107 8.45 18.39 6.92
CA SER A 107 8.11 17.37 7.93
C SER A 107 8.12 15.94 7.38
N ALA A 108 6.98 15.40 6.95
CA ALA A 108 6.89 14.01 6.51
C ALA A 108 7.49 13.78 5.12
N CYS A 109 7.35 14.77 4.22
CA CYS A 109 7.73 14.65 2.81
C CYS A 109 9.22 14.30 2.57
N PRO A 110 10.20 14.85 3.33
CA PRO A 110 11.58 14.38 3.24
C PRO A 110 11.75 12.87 3.49
N GLY A 111 10.94 12.28 4.38
CA GLY A 111 10.95 10.85 4.63
C GLY A 111 10.28 10.04 3.51
N LEU A 112 9.18 10.56 2.94
CA LEU A 112 8.54 9.96 1.77
C LEU A 112 9.49 9.93 0.57
N MET A 113 10.15 11.06 0.29
CA MET A 113 11.16 11.17 -0.75
C MET A 113 12.34 10.21 -0.51
N ALA A 114 12.80 10.08 0.75
CA ALA A 114 13.89 9.18 1.10
C ALA A 114 13.59 7.70 0.81
N ASN A 115 12.32 7.27 0.88
CA ASN A 115 11.94 5.89 0.53
C ASN A 115 12.26 5.61 -0.95
N LEU A 116 11.87 6.49 -1.87
CA LEU A 116 12.16 6.33 -3.30
C LEU A 116 13.66 6.47 -3.59
N VAL A 117 14.35 7.46 -3.00
CA VAL A 117 15.80 7.66 -3.20
C VAL A 117 16.61 6.43 -2.76
N HIS A 118 16.23 5.79 -1.66
CA HIS A 118 16.91 4.59 -1.20
C HIS A 118 16.67 3.38 -2.11
N VAL A 119 15.45 3.23 -2.65
CA VAL A 119 15.19 2.21 -3.68
C VAL A 119 16.01 2.50 -4.94
N GLN A 120 16.14 3.77 -5.35
CA GLN A 120 16.99 4.14 -6.48
C GLN A 120 18.45 3.74 -6.24
N ALA A 121 19.00 4.12 -5.08
CA ALA A 121 20.38 3.79 -4.72
C ALA A 121 20.62 2.27 -4.69
N ASP A 122 19.71 1.51 -4.08
CA ASP A 122 19.77 0.05 -4.03
C ASP A 122 19.70 -0.57 -5.44
N SER A 123 18.81 -0.06 -6.30
CA SER A 123 18.66 -0.52 -7.69
C SER A 123 19.92 -0.31 -8.54
N LEU A 124 20.65 0.77 -8.29
CA LEU A 124 21.90 1.08 -8.95
C LEU A 124 23.06 0.22 -8.42
N GLU A 125 23.09 -0.04 -7.10
CA GLU A 125 24.11 -0.87 -6.47
C GLU A 125 23.99 -2.34 -6.88
N GLU A 126 22.77 -2.87 -6.88
CA GLU A 126 22.49 -4.29 -7.15
C GLU A 126 22.17 -4.57 -8.63
N GLY A 127 22.02 -3.53 -9.46
CA GLY A 127 21.94 -3.64 -10.92
C GLY A 127 20.56 -4.02 -11.46
N TYR A 128 19.49 -3.59 -10.80
CA TYR A 128 18.09 -3.78 -11.21
C TYR A 128 17.36 -2.45 -11.53
N ALA A 129 18.11 -1.37 -11.78
CA ALA A 129 17.53 -0.05 -12.07
C ALA A 129 16.53 -0.07 -13.25
N ASP A 130 16.70 -0.97 -14.22
CA ASP A 130 15.80 -1.13 -15.36
C ASP A 130 14.47 -1.82 -15.02
N ASP A 131 14.38 -2.49 -13.86
CA ASP A 131 13.21 -3.28 -13.40
C ASP A 131 12.29 -2.48 -12.46
N VAL A 132 12.68 -1.26 -12.09
CA VAL A 132 11.91 -0.40 -11.18
C VAL A 132 11.64 0.97 -11.79
N THR A 133 10.58 1.62 -11.33
CA THR A 133 10.29 3.02 -11.66
C THR A 133 9.75 3.78 -10.46
N LEU A 134 10.20 5.01 -10.29
CA LEU A 134 10.03 5.83 -9.10
C LEU A 134 9.33 7.13 -9.51
N CYS A 135 8.15 7.36 -8.94
CA CYS A 135 7.23 8.42 -9.36
C CYS A 135 6.78 9.26 -8.17
N PRO A 136 7.58 10.24 -7.69
CA PRO A 136 7.06 11.24 -6.78
C PRO A 136 6.07 12.16 -7.52
N VAL A 137 4.92 12.43 -6.91
CA VAL A 137 3.85 13.24 -7.49
C VAL A 137 3.65 14.49 -6.62
N THR A 138 3.81 15.67 -7.21
CA THR A 138 3.49 16.91 -6.48
C THR A 138 1.98 17.18 -6.46
N PHE A 139 1.46 17.64 -5.33
CA PHE A 139 0.09 18.19 -5.23
C PHE A 139 0.05 19.73 -5.10
N ASP A 140 1.18 20.41 -5.23
CA ASP A 140 1.30 21.88 -5.15
C ASP A 140 1.86 22.47 -6.45
N PRO A 141 1.18 22.26 -7.60
CA PRO A 141 1.74 22.65 -8.88
C PRO A 141 1.90 24.17 -9.06
N GLU A 142 1.23 25.00 -8.25
CA GLU A 142 1.43 26.45 -8.31
C GLU A 142 2.81 26.88 -7.79
N HIS A 143 3.36 26.16 -6.81
CA HIS A 143 4.70 26.40 -6.29
C HIS A 143 5.76 25.53 -6.95
N ASP A 144 5.45 24.24 -7.13
CA ASP A 144 6.37 23.22 -7.60
C ASP A 144 6.53 23.32 -9.12
N THR A 145 7.21 24.38 -9.59
CA THR A 145 7.60 24.51 -10.99
C THR A 145 8.68 23.47 -11.34
N PRO A 146 8.91 23.18 -12.63
CA PRO A 146 9.99 22.27 -13.02
C PRO A 146 11.35 22.64 -12.40
N GLU A 147 11.68 23.92 -12.31
CA GLU A 147 12.92 24.38 -11.69
C GLU A 147 12.99 24.11 -10.19
N VAL A 148 11.86 24.22 -9.48
CA VAL A 148 11.78 23.92 -8.04
C VAL A 148 11.89 22.42 -7.80
N LEU A 149 11.22 21.61 -8.63
CA LEU A 149 11.27 20.15 -8.55
C LEU A 149 12.67 19.61 -8.85
N ALA A 150 13.35 20.13 -9.87
CA ALA A 150 14.73 19.74 -10.18
C ALA A 150 15.70 20.07 -9.04
N ALA A 151 15.54 21.24 -8.40
CA ALA A 151 16.34 21.59 -7.23
C ALA A 151 16.04 20.66 -6.03
N TYR A 152 14.78 20.26 -5.86
CA TYR A 152 14.37 19.33 -4.83
C TYR A 152 14.97 17.93 -5.05
N GLU A 153 14.95 17.42 -6.28
CA GLU A 153 15.62 16.16 -6.65
C GLU A 153 17.13 16.21 -6.35
N GLU A 154 17.81 17.29 -6.76
CA GLU A 154 19.24 17.50 -6.49
C GLU A 154 19.54 17.52 -4.98
N ASP A 155 18.77 18.26 -4.20
CA ASP A 155 18.94 18.37 -2.74
C ASP A 155 18.73 17.02 -2.01
N HIS A 156 17.90 16.15 -2.59
CA HIS A 156 17.60 14.81 -2.07
C HIS A 156 18.51 13.71 -2.63
N GLY A 157 19.38 14.03 -3.59
CA GLY A 157 20.37 13.11 -4.15
C GLY A 157 19.80 12.10 -5.15
N VAL A 158 18.77 12.49 -5.90
CA VAL A 158 18.25 11.71 -7.03
C VAL A 158 19.30 11.61 -8.13
N ASP A 159 19.41 10.43 -8.74
CA ASP A 159 20.22 10.19 -9.94
C ASP A 159 19.31 10.18 -11.19
N ASP A 160 19.18 11.33 -11.85
CA ASP A 160 18.32 11.47 -13.04
C ASP A 160 18.86 10.71 -14.26
N ASP A 161 20.16 10.36 -14.27
CA ASP A 161 20.78 9.62 -15.38
C ASP A 161 20.42 8.13 -15.35
N ALA A 162 19.83 7.64 -14.26
CA ALA A 162 19.43 6.24 -14.09
C ALA A 162 18.26 5.79 -14.98
N GLY A 163 17.45 6.73 -15.50
CA GLY A 163 16.33 6.41 -16.41
C GLY A 163 15.14 5.68 -15.75
N ASN A 164 15.07 5.68 -14.42
CA ASN A 164 14.04 5.05 -13.62
C ASN A 164 13.25 6.03 -12.73
N TRP A 165 13.50 7.32 -12.85
CA TRP A 165 12.87 8.37 -12.04
C TRP A 165 12.01 9.30 -12.91
N TYR A 166 10.76 9.54 -12.49
CA TYR A 166 9.85 10.46 -13.16
C TYR A 166 9.10 11.30 -12.13
N THR A 167 9.55 12.53 -11.89
CA THR A 167 8.76 13.46 -11.07
C THR A 167 7.54 13.96 -11.82
N LEU A 168 6.37 13.64 -11.27
CA LEU A 168 5.07 13.88 -11.87
C LEU A 168 4.44 15.15 -11.29
N ARG A 169 3.91 15.98 -12.18
CA ARG A 169 3.34 17.30 -11.84
C ARG A 169 2.02 17.52 -12.58
N PRO A 170 0.87 17.38 -11.91
CA PRO A 170 -0.41 17.83 -12.43
C PRO A 170 -0.36 19.30 -12.87
N GLU A 171 -1.07 19.68 -13.94
CA GLU A 171 -0.93 21.02 -14.52
C GLU A 171 -1.50 22.15 -13.64
N THR A 172 -2.51 21.83 -12.83
CA THR A 172 -3.30 22.80 -12.05
C THR A 172 -3.67 22.23 -10.68
N PRO A 173 -4.03 23.06 -9.68
CA PRO A 173 -4.54 22.57 -8.40
C PRO A 173 -5.76 21.65 -8.52
N ALA A 174 -6.66 21.93 -9.47
CA ALA A 174 -7.81 21.06 -9.72
C ALA A 174 -7.38 19.67 -10.22
N ALA A 175 -6.44 19.62 -11.17
CA ALA A 175 -5.86 18.35 -11.63
C ALA A 175 -5.09 17.64 -10.51
N ALA A 176 -4.44 18.39 -9.60
CA ALA A 176 -3.81 17.81 -8.43
C ALA A 176 -4.83 17.16 -7.48
N THR A 177 -5.99 17.78 -7.25
CA THR A 177 -7.09 17.16 -6.48
C THR A 177 -7.60 15.90 -7.16
N ASP A 178 -7.88 15.96 -8.47
CA ASP A 178 -8.39 14.81 -9.23
C ASP A 178 -7.42 13.60 -9.18
N VAL A 179 -6.12 13.87 -9.29
CA VAL A 179 -5.08 12.82 -9.23
C VAL A 179 -4.88 12.36 -7.79
N VAL A 180 -4.53 13.26 -6.88
CA VAL A 180 -3.96 12.89 -5.58
C VAL A 180 -5.05 12.47 -4.59
N ASP A 181 -6.17 13.21 -4.51
CA ASP A 181 -7.27 12.88 -3.61
C ASP A 181 -8.23 11.87 -4.26
N ASP A 182 -8.80 12.20 -5.42
CA ASP A 182 -9.89 11.40 -6.00
C ASP A 182 -9.41 10.07 -6.59
N THR A 183 -8.19 10.02 -7.17
CA THR A 183 -7.66 8.80 -7.82
C THR A 183 -6.81 7.95 -6.87
N PHE A 184 -6.00 8.58 -6.03
CA PHE A 184 -5.06 7.88 -5.13
C PHE A 184 -5.46 7.90 -3.65
N GLY A 185 -6.59 8.54 -3.30
CA GLY A 185 -7.11 8.53 -1.93
C GLY A 185 -6.26 9.33 -0.94
N VAL A 186 -5.31 10.15 -1.42
CA VAL A 186 -4.45 10.99 -0.59
C VAL A 186 -5.13 12.33 -0.37
N THR A 187 -5.98 12.39 0.64
CA THR A 187 -6.64 13.64 1.02
C THR A 187 -5.61 14.68 1.46
N PHE A 188 -5.74 15.89 0.92
CA PHE A 188 -4.93 17.05 1.30
C PHE A 188 -5.80 18.31 1.40
N ALA A 189 -5.42 19.22 2.29
CA ALA A 189 -6.11 20.50 2.45
C ALA A 189 -5.10 21.61 2.75
N GLU A 190 -5.26 22.74 2.06
CA GLU A 190 -4.50 23.96 2.35
C GLU A 190 -4.71 24.40 3.80
N THR A 191 -3.65 24.94 4.38
CA THR A 191 -3.71 25.58 5.70
C THR A 191 -3.17 26.99 5.61
N ASP A 192 -3.66 27.87 6.49
CA ASP A 192 -3.17 29.25 6.62
C ASP A 192 -1.82 29.34 7.40
N ASP A 193 -1.09 28.22 7.54
CA ASP A 193 0.10 28.16 8.39
C ASP A 193 1.33 28.77 7.70
N ALA A 194 1.99 29.67 8.42
CA ALA A 194 3.16 30.42 7.95
C ALA A 194 4.49 29.66 8.14
N ASP A 195 4.47 28.53 8.86
CA ASP A 195 5.68 27.78 9.24
C ASP A 195 6.05 26.65 8.25
N GLY A 196 5.59 26.73 7.00
CA GLY A 196 5.90 25.76 5.93
C GLY A 196 4.94 24.57 5.84
N MET A 197 3.90 24.53 6.66
CA MET A 197 2.81 23.55 6.59
C MET A 197 1.68 24.03 5.68
N ALA A 198 2.00 24.34 4.42
CA ALA A 198 1.00 24.82 3.46
C ALA A 198 -0.18 23.85 3.29
N PHE A 199 0.02 22.56 3.58
CA PHE A 199 -1.01 21.53 3.52
C PHE A 199 -0.94 20.58 4.73
N MET A 200 -2.10 20.10 5.18
CA MET A 200 -2.20 18.81 5.87
C MET A 200 -2.56 17.75 4.83
N HIS A 201 -1.84 16.63 4.80
CA HIS A 201 -2.13 15.53 3.89
C HIS A 201 -1.87 14.16 4.53
N THR A 202 -2.49 13.13 3.96
CA THR A 202 -2.19 11.73 4.29
C THR A 202 -0.87 11.31 3.65
N ASN A 203 -0.04 10.54 4.34
CA ASN A 203 1.16 9.96 3.75
C ASN A 203 0.80 8.70 2.96
N LEU A 204 1.41 8.52 1.79
CA LEU A 204 1.33 7.29 1.02
C LEU A 204 2.66 7.01 0.31
N VAL A 205 3.18 5.80 0.52
CA VAL A 205 4.10 5.14 -0.42
C VAL A 205 3.38 3.92 -0.97
N LEU A 206 3.14 3.92 -2.28
CA LEU A 206 2.47 2.84 -2.99
C LEU A 206 3.53 2.01 -3.71
N VAL A 207 3.52 0.69 -3.52
CA VAL A 207 4.38 -0.26 -4.24
C VAL A 207 3.50 -1.12 -5.13
N VAL A 208 3.76 -1.08 -6.43
CA VAL A 208 3.00 -1.78 -7.47
C VAL A 208 3.93 -2.78 -8.16
N ASN A 209 3.51 -4.04 -8.27
CA ASN A 209 4.27 -5.06 -9.00
C ASN A 209 4.23 -4.82 -10.52
N GLU A 210 5.04 -5.56 -11.28
CA GLU A 210 5.10 -5.43 -12.75
C GLU A 210 3.75 -5.82 -13.38
N GLY A 211 2.95 -6.67 -12.73
CA GLY A 211 1.58 -6.99 -13.15
C GLY A 211 0.58 -5.82 -13.03
N GLY A 212 0.97 -4.72 -12.40
CA GLY A 212 0.09 -3.57 -12.15
C GLY A 212 -0.76 -3.69 -10.90
N HIS A 213 -0.48 -4.64 -10.01
CA HIS A 213 -1.21 -4.82 -8.76
C HIS A 213 -0.46 -4.20 -7.57
N VAL A 214 -1.22 -3.64 -6.63
CA VAL A 214 -0.68 -3.01 -5.43
C VAL A 214 -0.26 -4.07 -4.41
N GLU A 215 1.03 -4.10 -4.12
CA GLU A 215 1.68 -4.98 -3.16
C GLU A 215 1.72 -4.35 -1.75
N ARG A 216 1.84 -3.03 -1.71
CA ARG A 216 1.76 -2.22 -0.48
C ARG A 216 1.14 -0.87 -0.73
N ALA A 217 0.31 -0.43 0.21
CA ALA A 217 -0.06 0.96 0.40
C ALA A 217 0.34 1.37 1.82
N TYR A 218 1.53 1.95 1.97
CA TYR A 218 2.02 2.45 3.26
C TYR A 218 1.31 3.76 3.61
N THR A 219 0.16 3.64 4.29
CA THR A 219 -0.64 4.78 4.74
C THR A 219 -0.40 5.10 6.21
N GLY A 220 -0.41 6.39 6.57
CA GLY A 220 -0.29 6.84 7.95
C GLY A 220 1.12 7.30 8.31
N ASP A 221 1.85 6.50 9.09
CA ASP A 221 3.26 6.81 9.40
C ASP A 221 4.15 6.56 8.17
N VAL A 222 5.18 7.39 8.01
CA VAL A 222 6.17 7.22 6.93
C VAL A 222 6.94 5.92 7.17
N PRO A 223 6.97 4.97 6.22
CA PRO A 223 7.71 3.71 6.38
C PRO A 223 9.21 3.97 6.43
N THR A 224 9.97 3.01 6.96
CA THR A 224 11.43 3.11 6.88
C THR A 224 11.89 2.72 5.47
N PRO A 225 12.93 3.37 4.93
CA PRO A 225 13.46 2.99 3.63
C PRO A 225 13.93 1.53 3.53
N ALA A 226 14.34 0.93 4.65
CA ALA A 226 14.74 -0.47 4.69
C ALA A 226 13.54 -1.39 4.41
N ASP A 227 12.38 -1.11 5.01
CA ASP A 227 11.17 -1.92 4.79
C ASP A 227 10.73 -1.86 3.31
N VAL A 228 10.77 -0.67 2.71
CA VAL A 228 10.40 -0.50 1.29
C VAL A 228 11.39 -1.18 0.36
N VAL A 229 12.69 -1.09 0.62
CA VAL A 229 13.73 -1.80 -0.16
C VAL A 229 13.58 -3.31 -0.05
N ASP A 230 13.32 -3.84 1.14
CA ASP A 230 13.14 -5.28 1.36
C ASP A 230 11.89 -5.81 0.61
N ASP A 231 10.80 -5.05 0.60
CA ASP A 231 9.61 -5.39 -0.17
C ASP A 231 9.90 -5.36 -1.69
N VAL A 232 10.59 -4.34 -2.22
CA VAL A 232 10.96 -4.28 -3.64
C VAL A 232 11.86 -5.45 -4.03
N ARG A 233 12.85 -5.81 -3.19
CA ARG A 233 13.70 -6.98 -3.42
C ARG A 233 12.91 -8.28 -3.44
N THR A 234 11.90 -8.41 -2.58
CA THR A 234 11.01 -9.58 -2.59
C THR A 234 10.24 -9.68 -3.91
N LEU A 235 9.75 -8.55 -4.44
CA LEU A 235 9.10 -8.54 -5.77
C LEU A 235 10.05 -9.02 -6.87
N LEU A 236 11.29 -8.53 -6.89
CA LEU A 236 12.29 -8.94 -7.87
C LEU A 236 12.65 -10.43 -7.82
N GLU A 237 12.55 -11.06 -6.64
CA GLU A 237 12.89 -12.46 -6.44
C GLU A 237 11.73 -13.43 -6.74
N GLU A 238 10.49 -12.99 -6.50
CA GLU A 238 9.32 -13.87 -6.43
C GLU A 238 8.24 -13.59 -7.49
N TRP A 239 8.30 -12.46 -8.21
CA TRP A 239 7.43 -12.16 -9.37
C TRP A 239 7.91 -12.88 -10.64
#